data_AF-A0A151ATW1-F1
#
_entry.id   AF-A0A151ATW1-F1
#
_cell.length_a   1.000
_cell.length_b   1.000
_cell.length_c   1.000
_cell.angle_alpha   90.00
_cell.angle_beta   90.00
_cell.angle_gamma   90.00
#
_symmetry.space_group_name_H-M   'P 1'
#
loop_
_entity.id
_entity.type
_entity.pdbx_description
1 polymer ?
#
loop_
_entity_poly.entity_id
_entity_poly.type
_entity_poly.pdbx_seq_one_letter_code
_entity_poly.pdbx_strand_id
1 'polypeptide(L)'
;MTQFGRALDELGITHIPARSPQAKGRVERLWGTLQGRLVIEMRLSGISSLEEANAFLPGFIAEFNARFAVDPADPEPAFRPAPSLKDLECIICFKQERKATNGSTISFASHTYKLIDQKGNVALLLPKSNVTVLTHLDGSLSALYQDKPFSLKEFHSKPSSGEEKAGQVPSQSQSKPARRSPVPGQNHPWRSSLKEKPRPPKPDPVESYFAMKDKNSQIRLQKLYAET
;
A
#
# COMPACT_ATOMS: atom_id res chain seq x y z
N MET A 1 -1.42 9.55 4.26
CA MET A 1 -2.01 8.63 5.26
C MET A 1 -1.66 7.20 4.88
N THR A 2 -1.29 6.33 5.82
CA THR A 2 -1.04 4.89 5.54
C THR A 2 -2.37 4.12 5.46
N GLN A 3 -2.37 2.91 4.88
CA GLN A 3 -3.58 2.05 4.84
C GLN A 3 -4.11 1.75 6.24
N PHE A 4 -3.20 1.47 7.18
CA PHE A 4 -3.55 1.24 8.57
C PHE A 4 -4.13 2.49 9.23
N GLY A 5 -3.49 3.66 9.05
CA GLY A 5 -3.98 4.92 9.61
C GLY A 5 -5.38 5.29 9.08
N ARG A 6 -5.62 5.07 7.78
CA ARG A 6 -6.94 5.23 7.16
C ARG A 6 -7.99 4.32 7.81
N ALA A 7 -7.67 3.03 8.00
CA ALA A 7 -8.61 2.09 8.60
C ALA A 7 -8.96 2.49 10.05
N LEU A 8 -7.98 2.95 10.83
CA LEU A 8 -8.24 3.46 12.19
C LEU A 8 -9.12 4.71 12.18
N ASP A 9 -8.87 5.64 11.27
CA ASP A 9 -9.67 6.86 11.13
C ASP A 9 -11.13 6.56 10.76
N GLU A 10 -11.35 5.67 9.78
CA GLU A 10 -12.70 5.22 9.38
C GLU A 10 -13.41 4.44 10.49
N LEU A 11 -12.67 3.69 11.31
CA LEU A 11 -13.22 3.09 12.52
C LEU A 11 -13.54 4.14 13.58
N GLY A 12 -13.03 5.38 13.51
CA GLY A 12 -13.13 6.38 14.57
C GLY A 12 -12.22 6.08 15.76
N ILE A 13 -11.06 5.45 15.51
CA ILE A 13 -10.06 5.08 16.51
C ILE A 13 -8.88 6.05 16.43
N THR A 14 -8.64 6.78 17.52
CA THR A 14 -7.44 7.60 17.66
C THR A 14 -6.27 6.73 18.12
N HIS A 15 -5.24 6.60 17.28
CA HIS A 15 -4.03 5.86 17.63
C HIS A 15 -3.12 6.70 18.54
N ILE A 16 -2.97 6.29 19.81
CA ILE A 16 -2.06 6.92 20.76
C ILE A 16 -0.82 6.01 20.91
N PRO A 17 0.34 6.38 20.35
CA PRO A 17 1.54 5.58 20.50
C PRO A 17 2.04 5.64 21.95
N ALA A 18 2.18 4.49 22.59
CA ALA A 18 2.82 4.39 23.89
C ALA A 18 4.33 4.61 23.74
N ARG A 19 4.81 5.78 24.18
CA ARG A 19 6.23 6.18 24.13
C ARG A 19 7.03 5.74 25.36
N SER A 20 6.41 5.01 26.30
CA SER A 20 7.08 4.52 27.50
C SER A 20 6.50 3.19 28.00
N PRO A 21 7.33 2.31 28.61
CA PRO A 21 6.87 1.09 29.28
C PRO A 21 5.92 1.35 30.46
N GLN A 22 6.10 2.48 31.17
CA GLN A 22 5.27 2.86 32.31
C GLN A 22 3.79 3.02 31.95
N ALA A 23 3.49 3.37 30.69
CA ALA A 23 2.12 3.42 30.17
C ALA A 23 1.49 2.03 29.95
N LYS A 24 2.26 0.94 30.06
CA LYS A 24 1.85 -0.44 29.75
C LYS A 24 1.90 -1.39 30.95
N GLY A 25 2.30 -0.95 32.15
CA GLY A 25 2.58 -1.84 33.27
C GLY A 25 1.44 -2.75 33.77
N ARG A 26 0.16 -2.38 33.55
CA ARG A 26 -0.98 -3.30 33.82
C ARG A 26 -1.09 -4.39 32.77
N VAL A 27 -1.00 -4.02 31.49
CA VAL A 27 -1.12 -4.99 30.40
C VAL A 27 0.09 -5.93 30.37
N GLU A 28 1.29 -5.43 30.62
CA GLU A 28 2.51 -6.26 30.67
C GLU A 28 2.46 -7.34 31.76
N ARG A 29 1.92 -7.02 32.95
CA ARG A 29 1.71 -8.02 34.02
C ARG A 29 0.70 -9.10 33.62
N LEU A 30 -0.41 -8.69 32.99
CA LEU A 30 -1.40 -9.63 32.45
C LEU A 30 -0.75 -10.55 31.41
N TRP A 31 -0.04 -9.98 30.43
CA TRP A 31 0.63 -10.74 29.37
C TRP A 31 1.67 -11.71 29.90
N GLY A 32 2.46 -11.32 30.90
CA GLY A 32 3.45 -12.21 31.53
C GLY A 32 2.81 -13.47 32.13
N THR A 33 1.66 -13.32 32.78
CA THR A 33 0.94 -14.47 33.37
C THR A 33 0.20 -15.28 32.32
N LEU A 34 -0.50 -14.60 31.39
CA LEU A 34 -1.29 -15.23 30.35
C LEU A 34 -0.42 -16.02 29.37
N GLN A 35 0.61 -15.41 28.79
CA GLN A 35 1.48 -16.08 27.82
C GLN A 35 2.32 -17.17 28.47
N GLY A 36 2.80 -16.95 29.70
CA GLY A 36 3.53 -17.96 30.45
C GLY A 36 2.70 -19.22 30.70
N ARG A 37 1.43 -19.06 31.10
CA ARG A 37 0.52 -20.19 31.35
C ARG A 37 0.02 -20.85 30.08
N LEU A 38 -0.39 -20.07 29.08
CA LEU A 38 -0.95 -20.58 27.83
C LEU A 38 -0.01 -21.61 27.18
N VAL A 39 1.29 -21.31 27.12
CA VAL A 39 2.29 -22.21 26.54
C VAL A 39 2.41 -23.51 27.35
N ILE A 40 2.33 -23.44 28.68
CA ILE A 40 2.42 -24.63 29.54
C ILE A 40 1.16 -25.49 29.41
N GLU A 41 -0.02 -24.89 29.48
CA GLU A 41 -1.30 -25.60 29.38
C GLU A 41 -1.49 -26.24 28.00
N MET A 42 -1.05 -25.57 26.93
CA MET A 42 -1.04 -26.16 25.58
C MET A 42 -0.12 -27.38 25.50
N ARG A 43 1.06 -27.35 26.14
CA ARG A 43 1.98 -28.49 26.20
C ARG A 43 1.41 -29.65 27.02
N LEU A 44 0.77 -29.36 28.16
CA LEU A 44 0.10 -30.37 28.97
C LEU A 44 -1.06 -31.04 28.23
N SER A 45 -1.75 -30.28 27.38
CA SER A 45 -2.84 -30.78 26.53
C SER A 45 -2.35 -31.49 25.25
N GLY A 46 -1.04 -31.59 25.03
CA GLY A 46 -0.46 -32.26 23.86
C GLY A 46 -0.73 -31.57 22.53
N ILE A 47 -1.07 -30.27 22.55
CA ILE A 47 -1.44 -29.52 21.33
C ILE A 47 -0.23 -29.36 20.41
N SER A 48 -0.41 -29.71 19.15
CA SER A 48 0.66 -29.71 18.14
C SER A 48 0.27 -29.06 16.82
N SER A 49 -1.00 -28.68 16.65
CA SER A 49 -1.52 -28.00 15.46
C SER A 49 -2.18 -26.65 15.77
N LEU A 50 -2.31 -25.82 14.73
CA LEU A 50 -2.97 -24.52 14.84
C LEU A 50 -4.48 -24.70 15.11
N GLU A 51 -5.07 -25.73 14.51
CA GLU A 51 -6.49 -26.07 14.65
C GLU A 51 -6.81 -26.47 16.09
N GLU A 52 -6.01 -27.37 16.67
CA GLU A 52 -6.14 -27.77 18.09
C GLU A 52 -5.94 -26.57 19.02
N ALA A 53 -4.96 -25.72 18.74
CA ALA A 53 -4.72 -24.51 19.52
C ALA A 53 -5.94 -23.57 19.49
N ASN A 54 -6.51 -23.32 18.31
CA ASN A 54 -7.70 -22.49 18.16
C ASN A 54 -8.92 -23.09 18.88
N ALA A 55 -9.09 -24.41 18.85
CA ALA A 55 -10.16 -25.11 19.57
C ALA A 55 -9.98 -25.04 21.10
N PHE A 56 -8.74 -25.03 21.58
CA PHE A 56 -8.40 -24.96 23.00
C PHE A 56 -8.60 -23.57 23.62
N LEU A 57 -8.32 -22.51 22.87
CA LEU A 57 -8.30 -21.13 23.39
C LEU A 57 -9.58 -20.69 24.13
N PRO A 58 -10.81 -20.95 23.64
CA PRO A 58 -12.02 -20.53 24.36
C PRO A 58 -12.13 -21.11 25.77
N GLY A 59 -11.80 -22.40 25.94
CA GLY A 59 -11.82 -23.07 27.24
C GLY A 59 -10.74 -22.51 28.18
N PHE A 60 -9.51 -22.35 27.67
CA PHE A 60 -8.43 -21.74 28.43
C PHE A 60 -8.76 -20.31 28.89
N ILE A 61 -9.36 -19.49 28.02
CA ILE A 61 -9.75 -18.11 28.38
C ILE A 61 -10.78 -18.12 29.51
N ALA A 62 -11.76 -19.03 29.47
CA ALA A 62 -12.76 -19.15 30.53
C ALA A 62 -12.11 -19.54 31.87
N GLU A 63 -11.25 -20.55 31.90
CA GLU A 63 -10.54 -20.97 33.11
C GLU A 63 -9.56 -19.92 33.63
N PHE A 64 -8.86 -19.24 32.73
CA PHE A 64 -7.95 -18.15 33.07
C PHE A 64 -8.71 -17.00 33.73
N ASN A 65 -9.82 -16.56 33.12
CA ASN A 65 -10.64 -15.48 33.66
C ASN A 65 -11.27 -15.87 35.00
N ALA A 66 -11.70 -17.13 35.19
CA ALA A 66 -12.20 -17.60 36.48
C ALA A 66 -11.20 -17.47 37.64
N ARG A 67 -9.89 -17.49 37.35
CA ARG A 67 -8.82 -17.38 38.35
C ARG A 67 -8.24 -15.98 38.51
N PHE A 68 -8.16 -15.22 37.40
CA PHE A 68 -7.38 -13.97 37.34
C PHE A 68 -8.18 -12.74 36.95
N ALA A 69 -9.42 -12.88 36.47
CA ALA A 69 -10.23 -11.72 36.18
C ALA A 69 -10.55 -10.97 37.49
N VAL A 70 -10.59 -9.66 37.39
CA VAL A 70 -10.99 -8.76 38.47
C VAL A 70 -12.21 -8.02 37.96
N ASP A 71 -13.25 -7.95 38.79
CA ASP A 71 -14.45 -7.21 38.44
C ASP A 71 -14.11 -5.75 38.13
N PRO A 72 -14.66 -5.19 37.05
CA PRO A 72 -14.43 -3.79 36.73
C PRO A 72 -15.07 -2.92 37.81
N ALA A 73 -14.42 -1.80 38.14
CA ALA A 73 -14.98 -0.82 39.08
C ALA A 73 -16.30 -0.21 38.58
N ASP A 74 -16.45 -0.14 37.25
CA ASP A 74 -17.66 0.28 36.56
C ASP A 74 -18.07 -0.83 35.57
N PRO A 75 -19.25 -1.44 35.71
CA PRO A 75 -19.73 -2.47 34.80
C PRO A 75 -20.17 -1.91 33.44
N GLU A 76 -20.32 -0.60 33.28
CA GLU A 76 -20.73 0.01 32.01
C GLU A 76 -19.61 -0.13 30.96
N PRO A 77 -19.89 -0.73 29.79
CA PRO A 77 -18.88 -0.89 28.77
C PRO A 77 -18.52 0.46 28.15
N ALA A 78 -17.27 0.88 28.31
CA ALA A 78 -16.73 2.06 27.62
C ALA A 78 -16.49 1.84 26.10
N PHE A 79 -16.87 0.68 25.56
CA PHE A 79 -16.68 0.32 24.17
C PHE A 79 -17.84 0.79 23.30
N ARG A 80 -17.50 1.22 22.09
CA ARG A 80 -18.49 1.58 21.07
C ARG A 80 -19.09 0.30 20.48
N PRO A 81 -20.37 0.30 20.06
CA PRO A 81 -20.93 -0.79 19.26
C PRO A 81 -20.06 -1.06 18.03
N ALA A 82 -19.88 -2.34 17.70
CA ALA A 82 -19.14 -2.72 16.51
C ALA A 82 -19.91 -2.28 15.24
N PRO A 83 -19.21 -1.79 14.20
CA PRO A 83 -19.82 -1.57 12.89
C PRO A 83 -20.36 -2.89 12.30
N SER A 84 -21.21 -2.79 11.27
CA SER A 84 -21.68 -3.99 10.59
C SER A 84 -20.52 -4.71 9.87
N LEU A 85 -20.65 -6.01 9.64
CA LEU A 85 -19.63 -6.78 8.92
C LEU A 85 -19.33 -6.19 7.52
N LYS A 86 -20.35 -5.70 6.82
CA LYS A 86 -20.20 -5.06 5.50
C LYS A 86 -19.39 -3.77 5.57
N ASP A 87 -19.60 -2.98 6.63
CA ASP A 87 -18.82 -1.77 6.87
C ASP A 87 -17.38 -2.14 7.20
N LEU A 88 -17.17 -3.15 8.04
CA LEU A 88 -15.84 -3.64 8.39
C LEU A 88 -15.07 -4.16 7.17
N GLU A 89 -15.72 -4.88 6.25
CA GLU A 89 -15.10 -5.30 4.98
C GLU A 89 -14.68 -4.10 4.13
N CYS A 90 -15.49 -3.03 4.09
CA CYS A 90 -15.15 -1.81 3.34
C CYS A 90 -14.07 -0.96 4.06
N ILE A 91 -13.96 -1.07 5.38
CA ILE A 91 -13.02 -0.30 6.19
C ILE A 91 -11.67 -1.02 6.26
N ILE A 92 -11.66 -2.32 6.54
CA ILE A 92 -10.47 -3.18 6.75
C ILE A 92 -10.08 -3.84 5.42
N CYS A 93 -9.77 -3.02 4.43
CA CYS A 93 -9.29 -3.45 3.12
C CYS A 93 -8.13 -2.57 2.65
N PHE A 94 -7.45 -2.95 1.56
CA PHE A 94 -6.53 -2.03 0.89
C PHE A 94 -7.31 -1.16 -0.08
N LYS A 95 -7.16 0.17 0.04
CA LYS A 95 -7.82 1.13 -0.87
C LYS A 95 -6.82 1.72 -1.85
N GLN A 96 -7.09 1.64 -3.14
CA GLN A 96 -6.27 2.26 -4.18
C GLN A 96 -7.14 3.08 -5.13
N GLU A 97 -6.81 4.35 -5.28
CA GLU A 97 -7.48 5.21 -6.26
C GLU A 97 -7.03 4.86 -7.68
N ARG A 98 -8.01 4.73 -8.57
CA ARG A 98 -7.85 4.54 -10.01
C ARG A 98 -8.70 5.54 -10.76
N LYS A 99 -8.31 5.78 -12.01
CA LYS A 99 -9.02 6.67 -12.92
C LYS A 99 -9.81 5.85 -13.92
N ALA A 100 -11.07 6.22 -14.11
CA ALA A 100 -11.90 5.63 -15.17
C ALA A 100 -11.40 6.07 -16.56
N THR A 101 -11.36 5.12 -17.49
CA THR A 101 -11.06 5.35 -18.90
C THR A 101 -12.32 5.81 -19.65
N ASN A 102 -12.17 6.27 -20.90
CA ASN A 102 -13.29 6.63 -21.76
C ASN A 102 -14.27 5.46 -22.01
N GLY A 103 -13.81 4.21 -21.86
CA GLY A 103 -14.63 3.01 -22.08
C GLY A 103 -15.47 2.57 -20.87
N SER A 104 -15.61 3.42 -19.84
CA SER A 104 -16.20 3.04 -18.54
C SER A 104 -15.51 1.82 -17.91
N THR A 105 -14.18 1.76 -18.01
CA THR A 105 -13.36 0.72 -17.37
C THR A 105 -12.31 1.34 -16.46
N ILE A 106 -11.76 0.54 -15.56
CA ILE A 106 -10.58 0.89 -14.76
C ILE A 106 -9.47 -0.14 -15.00
N SER A 107 -8.22 0.29 -14.90
CA SER A 107 -7.06 -0.62 -14.93
C SER A 107 -6.50 -0.80 -13.52
N PHE A 108 -6.32 -2.05 -13.10
CA PHE A 108 -5.81 -2.41 -11.79
C PHE A 108 -5.03 -3.73 -11.89
N ALA A 109 -3.85 -3.80 -11.27
CA ALA A 109 -3.01 -5.00 -11.25
C ALA A 109 -2.84 -5.68 -12.63
N SER A 110 -2.56 -4.90 -13.68
CA SER A 110 -2.40 -5.35 -15.09
C SER A 110 -3.67 -5.88 -15.78
N HIS A 111 -4.81 -5.82 -15.11
CA HIS A 111 -6.11 -6.21 -15.67
C HIS A 111 -7.01 -4.99 -15.85
N THR A 112 -7.99 -5.12 -16.73
CA THR A 112 -9.01 -4.09 -16.96
C THR A 112 -10.34 -4.58 -16.43
N TYR A 113 -11.04 -3.76 -15.66
CA TYR A 113 -12.28 -4.13 -15.01
C TYR A 113 -13.42 -3.18 -15.38
N LYS A 114 -14.63 -3.73 -15.41
CA LYS A 114 -15.89 -2.98 -15.39
C LYS A 114 -16.50 -3.08 -14.00
N LEU A 115 -17.15 -2.00 -13.58
CA LEU A 115 -17.91 -1.97 -12.33
C LEU A 115 -19.31 -2.54 -12.61
N ILE A 116 -19.74 -3.47 -11.77
CA ILE A 116 -21.03 -4.15 -11.85
C ILE A 116 -21.84 -3.81 -10.60
N ASP A 117 -23.05 -3.30 -10.79
CA ASP A 117 -24.00 -3.03 -9.70
C ASP A 117 -24.60 -4.35 -9.18
N GLN A 118 -25.27 -4.30 -8.04
CA GLN A 118 -25.93 -5.46 -7.40
C GLN A 118 -26.94 -6.16 -8.32
N LYS A 119 -27.51 -5.43 -9.28
CA LYS A 119 -28.43 -5.95 -10.31
C LYS A 119 -27.75 -6.59 -11.52
N GLY A 120 -26.41 -6.67 -11.53
CA GLY A 120 -25.64 -7.21 -12.66
C GLY A 120 -25.39 -6.22 -13.81
N ASN A 121 -25.85 -4.97 -13.67
CA ASN A 121 -25.69 -3.94 -14.70
C ASN A 121 -24.30 -3.31 -14.66
N VAL A 122 -23.74 -3.01 -15.83
CA VAL A 122 -22.47 -2.30 -15.95
C VAL A 122 -22.68 -0.83 -15.57
N ALA A 123 -21.92 -0.35 -14.59
CA ALA A 123 -21.92 1.06 -14.20
C ALA A 123 -21.24 1.92 -15.27
N LEU A 124 -21.87 3.05 -15.62
CA LEU A 124 -21.28 4.04 -16.50
C LEU A 124 -20.37 4.96 -15.69
N LEU A 125 -19.10 5.00 -16.05
CA LEU A 125 -18.10 5.82 -15.37
C LEU A 125 -17.83 7.06 -16.20
N LEU A 126 -17.81 8.21 -15.52
CA LEU A 126 -17.39 9.45 -16.16
C LEU A 126 -15.88 9.35 -16.48
N PRO A 127 -15.45 9.71 -17.70
CA PRO A 127 -14.03 9.70 -18.02
C PRO A 127 -13.20 10.48 -17.00
N LYS A 128 -12.07 9.89 -16.55
CA LYS A 128 -11.16 10.45 -15.53
C LYS A 128 -11.76 10.61 -14.13
N SER A 129 -12.93 10.05 -13.85
CA SER A 129 -13.47 10.00 -12.50
C SER A 129 -12.61 9.13 -11.59
N ASN A 130 -12.60 9.46 -10.29
CA ASN A 130 -11.96 8.64 -9.27
C ASN A 130 -12.84 7.42 -8.97
N VAL A 131 -12.20 6.26 -8.93
CA VAL A 131 -12.78 5.00 -8.49
C VAL A 131 -11.82 4.41 -7.48
N THR A 132 -12.31 4.05 -6.29
CA THR A 132 -11.49 3.45 -5.24
C THR A 132 -11.62 1.95 -5.35
N VAL A 133 -10.56 1.27 -5.75
CA VAL A 133 -10.50 -0.20 -5.72
C VAL A 133 -10.25 -0.65 -4.29
N LEU A 134 -11.06 -1.59 -3.82
CA LEU A 134 -10.94 -2.25 -2.53
C LEU A 134 -10.42 -3.66 -2.76
N THR A 135 -9.26 -3.97 -2.18
CA THR A 135 -8.75 -5.35 -2.06
C THR A 135 -9.00 -5.84 -0.65
N HIS A 136 -9.88 -6.81 -0.53
CA HIS A 136 -10.29 -7.43 0.73
C HIS A 136 -9.22 -8.38 1.26
N LEU A 137 -9.30 -8.76 2.54
CA LEU A 137 -8.31 -9.62 3.18
C LEU A 137 -8.35 -11.08 2.66
N ASP A 138 -9.48 -11.50 2.11
CA ASP A 138 -9.63 -12.78 1.40
C ASP A 138 -9.09 -12.74 -0.05
N GLY A 139 -8.61 -11.58 -0.51
CA GLY A 139 -8.12 -11.34 -1.86
C GLY A 139 -9.21 -10.97 -2.87
N SER A 140 -10.48 -10.95 -2.48
CA SER A 140 -11.56 -10.50 -3.36
C SER A 140 -11.47 -9.00 -3.65
N LEU A 141 -12.04 -8.59 -4.79
CA LEU A 141 -11.97 -7.22 -5.28
C LEU A 141 -13.37 -6.60 -5.38
N SER A 142 -13.49 -5.37 -4.89
CA SER A 142 -14.66 -4.52 -5.11
C SER A 142 -14.21 -3.09 -5.40
N ALA A 143 -15.15 -2.20 -5.68
CA ALA A 143 -14.86 -0.81 -5.95
C ALA A 143 -15.90 0.12 -5.35
N LEU A 144 -15.46 1.30 -4.91
CA LEU A 144 -16.33 2.42 -4.58
C LEU A 144 -16.27 3.45 -5.69
N TYR A 145 -17.45 3.85 -6.17
CA TYR A 145 -17.60 4.96 -7.10
C TYR A 145 -18.77 5.83 -6.63
N GLN A 146 -18.51 7.13 -6.39
CA GLN A 146 -19.48 8.05 -5.79
C GLN A 146 -20.10 7.50 -4.49
N ASP A 147 -19.24 6.97 -3.61
CA ASP A 147 -19.61 6.35 -2.32
C ASP A 147 -20.56 5.14 -2.43
N LYS A 148 -20.74 4.57 -3.62
CA LYS A 148 -21.53 3.37 -3.86
C LYS A 148 -20.62 2.17 -4.13
N PRO A 149 -20.90 1.00 -3.51
CA PRO A 149 -20.14 -0.23 -3.73
C PRO A 149 -20.54 -0.91 -5.04
N PHE A 150 -19.54 -1.40 -5.77
CA PHE A 150 -19.67 -2.15 -7.01
C PHE A 150 -18.74 -3.37 -6.98
N SER A 151 -19.14 -4.44 -7.64
CA SER A 151 -18.28 -5.59 -7.89
C SER A 151 -17.41 -5.35 -9.12
N LEU A 152 -16.20 -5.91 -9.14
CA LEU A 152 -15.30 -5.81 -10.29
C LEU A 152 -15.40 -7.04 -11.17
N LYS A 153 -15.72 -6.83 -12.45
CA LYS A 153 -15.72 -7.88 -13.47
C LYS A 153 -14.62 -7.62 -14.47
N GLU A 154 -13.75 -8.60 -14.66
CA GLU A 154 -12.66 -8.51 -15.62
C GLU A 154 -13.19 -8.37 -17.05
N PHE A 155 -12.56 -7.49 -17.81
CA PHE A 155 -12.88 -7.17 -19.18
C PHE A 155 -11.63 -7.29 -20.04
N HIS A 156 -11.61 -8.30 -20.91
CA HIS A 156 -10.64 -8.38 -21.98
C HIS A 156 -11.23 -7.68 -23.21
N SER A 157 -10.68 -6.53 -23.59
CA SER A 157 -10.91 -6.03 -24.94
C SER A 157 -10.30 -7.06 -25.88
N LYS A 158 -11.08 -7.60 -26.83
CA LYS A 158 -10.48 -8.30 -27.97
C LYS A 158 -9.42 -7.34 -28.54
N PRO A 159 -8.17 -7.79 -28.77
CA PRO A 159 -7.26 -6.99 -29.57
C PRO A 159 -8.00 -6.71 -30.87
N SER A 160 -8.06 -5.46 -31.28
CA SER A 160 -8.52 -5.14 -32.62
C SER A 160 -7.56 -5.87 -33.57
N SER A 161 -7.95 -7.06 -34.02
CA SER A 161 -7.37 -7.70 -35.18
C SER A 161 -7.38 -6.63 -36.25
N GLY A 162 -6.21 -6.18 -36.68
CA GLY A 162 -6.10 -5.41 -37.91
C GLY A 162 -6.78 -6.23 -38.98
N GLU A 163 -7.96 -5.78 -39.42
CA GLU A 163 -8.58 -6.31 -40.61
C GLU A 163 -7.69 -5.88 -41.78
N GLU A 164 -6.65 -6.66 -42.05
CA GLU A 164 -6.12 -6.80 -43.40
C GLU A 164 -7.24 -7.38 -44.26
N LYS A 165 -8.08 -6.50 -44.81
CA LYS A 165 -8.93 -6.87 -45.93
C LYS A 165 -8.03 -7.10 -47.14
N ALA A 166 -7.62 -8.35 -47.33
CA ALA A 166 -7.19 -8.88 -48.61
C ALA A 166 -8.39 -8.84 -49.57
N GLY A 167 -8.53 -7.72 -50.27
CA GLY A 167 -9.50 -7.49 -51.33
C GLY A 167 -8.81 -6.80 -52.50
N GLN A 168 -8.89 -7.45 -53.66
CA GLN A 168 -8.26 -7.15 -54.95
C GLN A 168 -8.15 -5.66 -55.33
N VAL A 169 -7.00 -5.33 -55.92
CA VAL A 169 -6.70 -4.06 -56.61
C VAL A 169 -7.65 -3.86 -57.80
N PRO A 170 -8.21 -2.65 -57.94
CA PRO A 170 -7.95 -1.90 -59.17
C PRO A 170 -7.31 -0.55 -58.87
N SER A 171 -6.42 -0.21 -59.78
CA SER A 171 -5.51 0.92 -59.77
C SER A 171 -6.20 2.28 -59.80
N GLN A 172 -5.47 3.27 -59.26
CA GLN A 172 -5.60 4.73 -59.40
C GLN A 172 -6.50 5.48 -58.43
N SER A 173 -5.89 6.14 -57.45
CA SER A 173 -6.04 7.59 -57.25
C SER A 173 -5.01 8.11 -56.24
N GLN A 174 -4.44 9.27 -56.56
CA GLN A 174 -3.27 9.87 -55.92
C GLN A 174 -3.54 10.28 -54.46
N SER A 175 -2.75 9.78 -53.51
CA SER A 175 -2.74 10.30 -52.14
C SER A 175 -1.69 11.42 -51.99
N LYS A 176 -2.12 12.57 -51.48
CA LYS A 176 -1.26 13.70 -51.11
C LYS A 176 -0.26 13.26 -50.02
N PRO A 177 1.00 13.73 -50.03
CA PRO A 177 1.96 13.33 -49.01
C PRO A 177 1.56 13.89 -47.64
N ALA A 178 1.64 13.05 -46.62
CA ALA A 178 1.49 13.43 -45.22
C ALA A 178 2.52 14.53 -44.86
N ARG A 179 2.04 15.63 -44.27
CA ARG A 179 2.90 16.69 -43.74
C ARG A 179 3.81 16.09 -42.66
N ARG A 180 5.10 16.00 -42.95
CA ARG A 180 6.13 15.67 -41.96
C ARG A 180 6.31 16.88 -41.05
N SER A 181 6.35 16.66 -39.73
CA SER A 181 6.76 17.69 -38.77
C SER A 181 8.14 18.22 -39.16
N PRO A 182 8.38 19.55 -39.15
CA PRO A 182 9.66 20.10 -39.57
C PRO A 182 10.77 19.63 -38.64
N VAL A 183 11.76 18.93 -39.19
CA VAL A 183 13.02 18.68 -38.49
C VAL A 183 13.74 20.02 -38.37
N PRO A 184 14.12 20.47 -37.17
CA PRO A 184 14.84 21.73 -37.01
C PRO A 184 16.14 21.72 -37.82
N GLY A 185 16.45 22.86 -38.47
CA GLY A 185 17.67 23.02 -39.26
C GLY A 185 18.94 22.78 -38.43
N GLN A 186 20.06 22.48 -39.10
CA GLN A 186 21.32 22.11 -38.45
C GLN A 186 21.84 23.14 -37.42
N ASN A 187 21.39 24.40 -37.50
CA ASN A 187 21.77 25.49 -36.61
C ASN A 187 20.78 25.73 -35.44
N HIS A 188 19.87 24.80 -35.15
CA HIS A 188 18.91 24.95 -34.05
C HIS A 188 19.59 24.83 -32.67
N PRO A 189 19.30 25.72 -31.70
CA PRO A 189 20.00 25.78 -30.41
C PRO A 189 19.87 24.52 -29.52
N TRP A 190 18.89 23.67 -29.78
CA TRP A 190 18.75 22.35 -29.14
C TRP A 190 19.68 21.26 -29.72
N ARG A 191 20.35 21.53 -30.84
CA ARG A 191 21.30 20.62 -31.50
C ARG A 191 22.76 21.04 -31.28
N SER A 192 23.01 22.27 -30.80
CA SER A 192 24.34 22.67 -30.36
C SER A 192 24.65 21.93 -29.06
N SER A 193 25.43 20.85 -29.19
CA SER A 193 26.02 20.15 -28.06
C SER A 193 26.72 21.16 -27.16
N LEU A 194 26.25 21.25 -25.91
CA LEU A 194 27.08 21.71 -24.81
C LEU A 194 28.37 20.91 -24.90
N LYS A 195 29.50 21.57 -25.19
CA LYS A 195 30.82 20.96 -25.09
C LYS A 195 30.94 20.46 -23.65
N GLU A 196 30.71 19.17 -23.42
CA GLU A 196 30.97 18.54 -22.13
C GLU A 196 32.46 18.75 -21.85
N LYS A 197 32.77 19.63 -20.90
CA LYS A 197 34.11 19.66 -20.33
C LYS A 197 34.36 18.27 -19.71
N PRO A 198 35.52 17.64 -19.92
CA PRO A 198 35.81 16.35 -19.29
C PRO A 198 35.62 16.50 -17.78
N ARG A 199 34.77 15.64 -17.20
CA ARG A 199 34.58 15.62 -15.75
C ARG A 199 35.92 15.28 -15.11
N PRO A 200 36.36 15.99 -14.06
CA PRO A 200 37.55 15.59 -13.33
C PRO A 200 37.33 14.15 -12.82
N PRO A 201 38.39 13.32 -12.78
CA PRO A 201 38.30 11.97 -12.26
C PRO A 201 37.72 12.03 -10.84
N LYS A 202 36.74 11.16 -10.56
CA LYS A 202 36.22 11.02 -9.19
C LYS A 202 37.39 10.58 -8.31
N PRO A 203 37.68 11.27 -7.19
CA PRO A 203 38.72 10.81 -6.28
C PRO A 203 38.35 9.42 -5.75
N ASP A 204 39.36 8.56 -5.62
CA ASP A 204 39.19 7.23 -5.04
C ASP A 204 38.56 7.36 -3.64
N PRO A 205 37.45 6.65 -3.34
CA PRO A 205 36.81 6.70 -2.04
C PRO A 205 37.78 6.41 -0.88
N VAL A 206 38.82 5.60 -1.10
CA VAL A 206 39.84 5.30 -0.09
C VAL A 206 40.77 6.48 0.15
N GLU A 207 41.28 7.13 -0.89
CA GLU A 207 42.14 8.32 -0.74
C GLU A 207 41.38 9.50 -0.12
N SER A 208 40.09 9.67 -0.47
CA SER A 208 39.24 10.73 0.09
C SER A 208 39.06 10.60 1.60
N TYR A 209 39.01 9.36 2.12
CA TYR A 209 38.89 9.07 3.54
C TYR A 209 40.15 9.42 4.31
N PHE A 210 41.34 9.11 3.77
CA PHE A 210 42.61 9.45 4.41
C PHE A 210 42.88 10.96 4.40
N ALA A 211 42.58 11.65 3.29
CA ALA A 211 42.72 13.10 3.20
C ALA A 211 41.82 13.87 4.18
N MET A 212 40.59 13.39 4.42
CA MET A 212 39.68 13.97 5.43
C MET A 212 40.20 13.77 6.86
N LYS A 213 40.85 12.64 7.14
CA LYS A 213 41.35 12.30 8.47
C LYS A 213 42.57 13.15 8.83
N ASP A 214 43.49 13.37 7.88
CA ASP A 214 44.68 14.21 8.08
C ASP A 214 44.34 15.70 8.23
N LYS A 215 43.31 16.18 7.53
CA LYS A 215 42.85 17.56 7.67
C LYS A 215 42.22 17.80 9.05
N ASN A 216 41.45 16.84 9.56
CA ASN A 216 40.84 16.93 10.89
C ASN A 216 41.87 16.76 12.02
N SER A 217 42.93 15.98 11.84
CA SER A 217 44.01 15.88 12.83
C SER A 217 44.85 17.16 12.90
N GLN A 218 45.14 17.80 11.77
CA GLN A 218 45.84 19.10 11.74
C GLN A 218 45.02 20.23 12.38
N ILE A 219 43.71 20.29 12.13
CA ILE A 219 42.81 21.27 12.77
C ILE A 219 42.73 21.04 14.29
N ARG A 220 42.75 19.78 14.73
CA ARG A 220 42.70 19.42 16.15
C ARG A 220 44.00 19.76 16.87
N LEU A 221 45.14 19.61 16.19
CA LEU A 221 46.44 20.03 16.72
C LEU A 221 46.58 21.56 16.77
N GLN A 222 46.11 22.29 15.75
CA GLN A 222 46.13 23.77 15.78
C GLN A 222 45.23 24.34 16.89
N LYS A 223 44.10 23.70 17.22
CA LYS A 223 43.27 24.11 18.36
C LYS A 223 43.91 23.83 19.72
N LEU A 224 44.68 22.75 19.85
CA LEU A 224 45.37 22.41 21.10
C LEU A 224 46.57 23.31 21.41
N TYR A 225 47.22 23.88 20.39
CA TYR A 225 48.34 24.83 20.58
C TYR A 225 47.89 26.30 20.71
N ALA A 226 46.60 26.61 20.53
CA ALA A 226 46.06 27.97 20.70
C ALA A 226 45.48 28.23 22.10
N GLU A 227 45.47 27.23 22.98
CA GLU A 227 44.93 27.28 24.36
C GLU A 227 46.01 27.19 25.45
N THR A 228 47.28 27.44 25.10
CA THR A 228 48.42 27.64 26.02
C THR A 228 49.08 28.98 25.73
#